data_AF-A0A4Q3V0R6-F1
#
_entry.id   AF-A0A4Q3V0R6-F1
#
_cell.length_a   1.000
_cell.length_b   1.000
_cell.length_c   1.000
_cell.angle_alpha   90.00
_cell.angle_beta   90.00
_cell.angle_gamma   90.00
#
_symmetry.space_group_name_H-M   'P 1'
#
loop_
_entity.id
_entity.type
_entity.pdbx_description
1 polymer ?
#
loop_
_entity_poly.entity_id
_entity_poly.type
_entity_poly.pdbx_seq_one_letter_code
_entity_poly.pdbx_strand_id
1 'polypeptide(L)'
;MIREVVALVPETELKAKSMVPPAVVAVLPAVVAVVPAVVAVEPVAEGPPPSPAHPIRSPRVVVRPKAVRRLRIFISTARKLSGHRFKIVSSHNRRVIPQGFLFSGVRCGLKNRRNDVGLLVSDRPARAAGVFTTNQVRAACVDVSREAIADGSLRAVVVNSGNANCCTGEQGERDARRMVELAASALEVSAAEIAVASTGVIGHLLDMAKVEKGIAEAGTVLSADPNPFKDAILTTDLVEKEAFAEVGGAKIYGVAKGSGMIAPNMAT
;
A
#
# COMPACT_ATOMS: atom_id res chain seq x y z
N MET A 1 -16.47 7.74 9.40
CA MET A 1 -16.10 8.32 8.09
C MET A 1 -14.61 8.68 8.13
N ILE A 2 -13.74 7.71 7.86
CA ILE A 2 -12.28 7.90 7.95
C ILE A 2 -11.84 8.73 6.75
N ARG A 3 -11.26 9.90 7.03
CA ARG A 3 -10.80 10.88 6.03
C ARG A 3 -9.26 11.01 6.01
N GLU A 4 -8.55 10.17 6.76
CA GLU A 4 -7.11 10.27 6.97
C GLU A 4 -6.50 8.88 7.10
N VAL A 5 -5.43 8.64 6.35
CA VAL A 5 -4.54 7.49 6.50
C VAL A 5 -3.18 8.04 6.89
N VAL A 6 -2.69 7.60 8.05
CA VAL A 6 -1.39 8.00 8.60
C VAL A 6 -0.48 6.79 8.48
N ALA A 7 0.52 6.87 7.60
CA ALA A 7 1.61 5.90 7.57
C ALA A 7 2.60 6.25 8.70
N LEU A 8 2.80 5.31 9.63
CA LEU A 8 3.82 5.42 10.68
C LEU A 8 4.94 4.43 10.31
N VAL A 9 6.08 4.94 9.85
CA VAL A 9 7.30 4.14 9.68
C VAL A 9 8.17 4.36 10.93
N PRO A 10 8.50 3.32 11.71
CA PRO A 10 9.34 3.45 12.90
C PRO A 10 10.78 3.89 12.55
N GLU A 11 11.39 4.77 13.36
CA GLU A 11 12.78 5.22 13.16
C GLU A 11 13.82 4.08 13.19
N THR A 12 13.49 2.93 13.78
CA THR A 12 14.39 1.77 13.86
C THR A 12 14.68 1.16 12.49
N GLU A 13 13.76 1.28 11.53
CA GLU A 13 14.01 0.84 10.14
C GLU A 13 14.87 1.84 9.35
N LEU A 14 14.93 3.11 9.79
CA LEU A 14 15.73 4.18 9.17
C LEU A 14 17.16 4.27 9.72
N LYS A 15 17.47 3.61 10.85
CA LYS A 15 18.76 3.75 11.57
C LYS A 15 19.75 2.61 11.34
N ALA A 16 19.49 1.66 10.44
CA ALA A 16 20.50 0.69 10.04
C ALA A 16 21.67 1.41 9.35
N LYS A 17 22.85 1.39 9.98
CA LYS A 17 24.05 2.12 9.56
C LYS A 17 24.55 1.66 8.18
N SER A 18 25.03 2.63 7.41
CA SER A 18 25.91 2.54 6.22
C SER A 18 25.41 1.82 4.96
N MET A 19 24.11 1.74 4.71
CA MET A 19 23.62 1.33 3.40
C MET A 19 22.36 2.13 3.07
N VAL A 20 22.34 2.74 1.88
CA VAL A 20 21.12 3.32 1.29
C VAL A 20 20.02 2.25 1.42
N PRO A 21 18.94 2.45 2.21
CA PRO A 21 17.89 1.44 2.27
C PRO A 21 17.25 1.35 0.87
N PRO A 22 17.00 0.15 0.32
CA PRO A 22 16.21 0.03 -0.91
C PRO A 22 14.86 0.71 -0.71
N ALA A 23 14.21 1.10 -1.80
CA ALA A 23 12.84 1.63 -1.77
C ALA A 23 11.97 0.80 -0.82
N VAL A 24 11.15 1.43 0.04
CA VAL A 24 10.32 0.70 1.01
C VAL A 24 8.88 0.64 0.49
N VAL A 25 8.35 -0.57 0.32
CA VAL A 25 6.94 -0.85 0.04
C VAL A 25 6.28 -1.34 1.32
N ALA A 26 5.50 -0.50 2.00
CA ALA A 26 4.64 -0.99 3.07
C ALA A 26 3.33 -1.49 2.44
N VAL A 27 3.10 -2.80 2.45
CA VAL A 27 1.82 -3.39 2.05
C VAL A 27 1.04 -3.64 3.32
N LEU A 28 -0.15 -3.07 3.47
CA LEU A 28 -1.06 -3.44 4.55
C LEU A 28 -2.21 -4.29 3.96
N PRO A 29 -2.17 -5.64 4.04
CA PRO A 29 -3.33 -6.44 3.68
C PRO A 29 -4.28 -6.63 4.87
N ALA A 30 -5.53 -6.82 4.55
CA ALA A 30 -6.64 -6.37 5.35
C ALA A 30 -7.30 -7.40 6.26
N VAL A 31 -7.98 -6.89 7.30
CA VAL A 31 -9.12 -7.57 7.94
C VAL A 31 -10.29 -7.53 6.97
N VAL A 32 -10.67 -8.71 6.49
CA VAL A 32 -11.87 -8.98 5.69
C VAL A 32 -12.14 -7.85 4.68
N ALA A 33 -11.39 -7.84 3.58
CA ALA A 33 -11.62 -6.95 2.44
C ALA A 33 -11.40 -5.43 2.66
N VAL A 34 -10.36 -4.99 3.38
CA VAL A 34 -10.00 -3.55 3.54
C VAL A 34 -8.50 -3.27 3.46
N VAL A 35 -7.88 -3.15 2.27
CA VAL A 35 -6.46 -2.74 2.11
C VAL A 35 -6.27 -1.34 2.73
N PRO A 36 -5.78 -1.17 3.97
CA PRO A 36 -5.89 0.09 4.65
C PRO A 36 -4.75 1.06 4.29
N ALA A 37 -3.64 0.59 3.72
CA ALA A 37 -2.69 1.43 3.00
C ALA A 37 -1.72 0.61 2.14
N VAL A 38 -1.34 1.12 0.97
CA VAL A 38 -0.08 0.74 0.31
C VAL A 38 0.81 1.97 0.28
N VAL A 39 2.01 1.87 0.85
CA VAL A 39 2.96 2.98 0.98
C VAL A 39 4.20 2.67 0.15
N ALA A 40 4.58 3.60 -0.71
CA ALA A 40 5.83 3.58 -1.46
C ALA A 40 6.78 4.64 -0.89
N VAL A 41 8.07 4.32 -0.78
CA VAL A 41 9.12 5.22 -0.26
C VAL A 41 10.36 5.15 -1.15
N GLU A 42 10.89 6.29 -1.60
CA GLU A 42 12.19 6.36 -2.30
C GLU A 42 13.35 6.60 -1.31
N PRO A 43 14.56 6.08 -1.57
CA PRO A 43 15.73 6.43 -0.80
C PRO A 43 16.28 7.83 -1.09
N VAL A 44 17.07 8.35 -0.15
CA VAL A 44 17.84 9.60 -0.28
C VAL A 44 19.22 9.29 -0.85
N ALA A 45 19.65 10.01 -1.89
CA ALA A 45 21.02 9.92 -2.39
C ALA A 45 22.02 10.53 -1.39
N GLU A 46 23.19 9.91 -1.21
CA GLU A 46 24.24 10.40 -0.31
C GLU A 46 24.75 11.78 -0.72
N GLY A 47 24.47 12.79 0.10
CA GLY A 47 25.26 14.02 0.18
C GLY A 47 26.31 13.92 1.29
N PRO A 48 27.32 14.80 1.32
CA PRO A 48 28.33 14.78 2.38
C PRO A 48 27.68 14.85 3.76
N PRO A 49 28.24 14.15 4.77
CA PRO A 49 27.63 14.06 6.09
C PRO A 49 27.36 15.47 6.64
N PRO A 50 26.17 15.73 7.20
CA PRO A 50 25.89 17.03 7.77
C PRO A 50 26.88 17.32 8.90
N SER A 51 27.55 18.47 8.82
CA SER A 51 28.40 19.00 9.90
C SER A 51 27.62 18.99 11.22
N PRO A 52 28.27 18.68 12.38
CA PRO A 52 27.61 18.50 13.68
C PRO A 52 26.84 19.71 14.22
N ALA A 53 26.81 20.84 13.49
CA ALA A 53 26.14 22.08 13.87
C ALA A 53 24.71 22.26 13.31
N HIS A 54 24.13 21.29 12.61
CA HIS A 54 22.75 21.40 12.13
C HIS A 54 21.78 20.46 12.86
N PRO A 55 20.89 20.97 13.72
CA PRO A 55 19.87 20.13 14.35
C PRO A 55 19.01 19.50 13.26
N ILE A 56 18.94 18.16 13.27
CA ILE A 56 18.07 17.37 12.40
C ILE A 56 16.65 17.91 12.56
N ARG A 57 16.11 18.51 11.50
CA ARG A 57 14.76 19.10 11.51
C ARG A 57 13.75 17.97 11.71
N SER A 58 12.85 18.16 12.67
CA SER A 58 11.74 17.27 12.98
C SER A 58 11.00 16.73 11.73
N PRO A 59 10.61 15.44 11.70
CA PRO A 59 9.83 14.86 10.60
C PRO A 59 8.53 15.65 10.34
N ARG A 60 8.26 15.91 9.06
CA ARG A 60 7.13 16.72 8.59
C ARG A 60 6.02 15.82 8.04
N VAL A 61 4.80 15.99 8.54
CA VAL A 61 3.61 15.25 8.08
C VAL A 61 2.67 16.23 7.37
N VAL A 62 2.23 15.95 6.14
CA VAL A 62 1.37 16.85 5.36
C VAL A 62 -0.06 16.32 5.36
N VAL A 63 -1.04 17.14 5.79
CA VAL A 63 -2.46 16.75 5.87
C VAL A 63 -3.37 17.88 5.37
N ARG A 64 -4.51 17.53 4.75
CA ARG A 64 -5.43 18.51 4.15
C ARG A 64 -6.05 19.47 5.20
N PRO A 65 -6.38 20.72 4.83
CA PRO A 65 -6.74 21.80 5.78
C PRO A 65 -7.98 21.55 6.65
N LYS A 66 -8.94 20.72 6.21
CA LYS A 66 -10.22 20.53 6.91
C LYS A 66 -10.14 19.58 8.13
N ALA A 67 -8.95 19.08 8.49
CA ALA A 67 -8.78 18.04 9.52
C ALA A 67 -7.88 18.43 10.71
N VAL A 68 -7.45 19.70 10.78
CA VAL A 68 -6.41 20.22 11.70
C VAL A 68 -6.74 20.04 13.20
N ARG A 69 -8.02 20.00 13.60
CA ARG A 69 -8.41 20.00 15.03
C ARG A 69 -8.36 18.61 15.69
N ARG A 70 -8.65 17.53 14.95
CA ARG A 70 -8.61 16.13 15.47
C ARG A 70 -7.23 15.50 15.34
N LEU A 71 -6.45 15.89 14.33
CA LEU A 71 -5.06 15.47 14.12
C LEU A 71 -4.12 15.90 15.27
N ARG A 72 -4.42 17.03 15.95
CA ARG A 72 -3.70 17.46 17.17
C ARG A 72 -3.75 16.44 18.31
N ILE A 73 -4.84 15.68 18.43
CA ILE A 73 -5.04 14.66 19.46
C ILE A 73 -4.26 13.38 19.10
N PHE A 74 -4.28 12.97 17.83
CA PHE A 74 -3.53 11.78 17.39
C PHE A 74 -2.02 12.00 17.43
N ILE A 75 -1.55 13.21 17.08
CA ILE A 75 -0.13 13.59 17.18
C ILE A 75 0.32 13.73 18.64
N SER A 76 -0.56 14.09 19.59
CA SER A 76 -0.16 14.10 21.01
C SER A 76 0.09 12.68 21.54
N THR A 77 -0.70 11.71 21.08
CA THR A 77 -0.52 10.28 21.37
C THR A 77 0.72 9.72 20.68
N ALA A 78 0.92 10.00 19.38
CA ALA A 78 2.13 9.57 18.65
C ALA A 78 3.42 10.21 19.21
N ARG A 79 3.36 11.47 19.69
CA ARG A 79 4.47 12.13 20.42
C ARG A 79 4.81 11.44 21.73
N LYS A 80 3.80 10.98 22.48
CA LYS A 80 4.00 10.23 23.73
C LYS A 80 4.65 8.87 23.49
N LEU A 81 4.35 8.23 22.35
CA LEU A 81 4.85 6.89 22.01
C LEU A 81 6.23 6.90 21.34
N SER A 82 6.56 7.91 20.52
CA SER A 82 7.82 7.94 19.77
C SER A 82 8.91 8.84 20.35
N GLY A 83 8.59 9.74 21.30
CA GLY A 83 9.53 10.73 21.83
C GLY A 83 9.88 11.88 20.87
N HIS A 84 9.37 11.88 19.64
CA HIS A 84 9.75 12.83 18.59
C HIS A 84 8.64 13.87 18.30
N ARG A 85 9.02 15.16 18.14
CA ARG A 85 8.07 16.25 17.83
C ARG A 85 7.76 16.29 16.32
N PHE A 86 6.67 15.68 15.87
CA PHE A 86 6.18 15.87 14.49
C PHE A 86 5.62 17.28 14.25
N LYS A 87 5.90 17.88 13.09
CA LYS A 87 5.36 19.20 12.68
C LYS A 87 4.50 19.03 11.42
N ILE A 88 3.21 19.38 11.51
CA ILE A 88 2.34 19.40 10.33
C ILE A 88 2.74 20.59 9.46
N VAL A 89 3.01 20.35 8.18
CA VAL A 89 3.27 21.42 7.21
C VAL A 89 2.25 21.28 6.08
N SER A 90 1.40 22.28 5.87
CA SER A 90 0.51 22.32 4.71
C SER A 90 1.30 22.75 3.48
N SER A 91 1.67 21.83 2.60
CA SER A 91 2.20 22.21 1.27
C SER A 91 1.05 22.37 0.29
N HIS A 92 1.18 23.38 -0.56
CA HIS A 92 0.23 23.70 -1.60
C HIS A 92 0.35 22.66 -2.74
N ASN A 93 -0.71 21.89 -2.96
CA ASN A 93 -1.21 21.34 -4.23
C ASN A 93 -0.34 20.45 -5.18
N ARG A 94 0.88 20.00 -4.85
CA ARG A 94 1.62 19.07 -5.73
C ARG A 94 1.76 17.67 -5.12
N ARG A 95 1.18 16.66 -5.78
CA ARG A 95 1.34 15.24 -5.43
C ARG A 95 2.83 14.86 -5.50
N VAL A 96 3.30 14.18 -4.47
CA VAL A 96 4.69 13.72 -4.36
C VAL A 96 4.69 12.19 -4.49
N ILE A 97 5.32 11.66 -5.53
CA ILE A 97 5.40 10.23 -5.82
C ILE A 97 6.88 9.82 -5.81
N PRO A 98 7.27 8.78 -5.05
CA PRO A 98 8.63 8.29 -5.05
C PRO A 98 9.03 7.72 -6.41
N GLN A 99 10.27 7.98 -6.81
CA GLN A 99 10.84 7.47 -8.06
C GLN A 99 10.92 5.95 -8.05
N GLY A 100 10.80 5.35 -9.25
CA GLY A 100 10.84 3.90 -9.43
C GLY A 100 9.55 3.19 -9.05
N PHE A 101 8.47 3.91 -8.73
CA PHE A 101 7.15 3.32 -8.51
C PHE A 101 6.20 3.58 -9.68
N LEU A 102 5.60 2.51 -10.18
CA LEU A 102 4.64 2.50 -11.25
C LEU A 102 3.31 1.91 -10.76
N PHE A 103 2.24 2.36 -11.38
CA PHE A 103 0.87 2.04 -11.02
C PHE A 103 0.09 1.72 -12.28
N SER A 104 -0.86 0.81 -12.16
CA SER A 104 -1.89 0.59 -13.16
C SER A 104 -3.21 0.20 -12.51
N GLY A 105 -4.29 0.40 -13.26
CA GLY A 105 -5.61 -0.03 -12.88
C GLY A 105 -6.47 -0.12 -14.12
N VAL A 106 -7.18 -1.24 -14.25
CA VAL A 106 -8.02 -1.56 -15.40
C VAL A 106 -9.36 -2.10 -14.94
N ARG A 107 -10.34 -2.08 -15.84
CA ARG A 107 -11.67 -2.62 -15.58
C ARG A 107 -11.82 -3.96 -16.28
N CYS A 108 -11.77 -5.04 -15.52
CA CYS A 108 -12.05 -6.39 -15.98
C CYS A 108 -13.51 -6.85 -15.76
N GLY A 109 -14.29 -6.11 -14.98
CA GLY A 109 -15.73 -6.35 -14.81
C GLY A 109 -16.09 -7.24 -13.62
N LEU A 110 -15.27 -7.26 -12.57
CA LEU A 110 -15.66 -7.75 -11.24
C LEU A 110 -16.66 -6.82 -10.55
N LYS A 111 -16.67 -5.54 -10.92
CA LYS A 111 -17.68 -4.59 -10.44
C LYS A 111 -18.16 -3.66 -11.56
N ASN A 112 -19.39 -3.15 -11.42
CA ASN A 112 -20.09 -2.47 -12.51
C ASN A 112 -19.45 -1.15 -12.95
N ARG A 113 -18.84 -0.41 -12.02
CA ARG A 113 -18.28 0.93 -12.23
C ARG A 113 -16.89 0.96 -11.62
N ARG A 114 -15.96 1.69 -12.26
CA ARG A 114 -14.53 1.82 -11.88
C ARG A 114 -13.65 0.66 -12.34
N ASN A 115 -12.35 0.90 -12.32
CA ASN A 115 -11.33 -0.13 -12.40
C ASN A 115 -11.47 -1.11 -11.23
N ASP A 116 -11.06 -2.35 -11.41
CA ASP A 116 -11.24 -3.41 -10.42
C ASP A 116 -10.09 -4.43 -10.36
N VAL A 117 -9.07 -4.26 -11.20
CA VAL A 117 -7.75 -4.91 -11.07
C VAL A 117 -6.69 -3.82 -11.16
N GLY A 118 -5.62 -3.92 -10.39
CA GLY A 118 -4.50 -2.98 -10.46
C GLY A 118 -3.17 -3.58 -10.03
N LEU A 119 -2.09 -2.93 -10.45
CA LEU A 119 -0.73 -3.26 -10.04
C LEU A 119 -0.08 -2.03 -9.42
N LEU A 120 0.60 -2.23 -8.29
CA LEU A 120 1.64 -1.33 -7.80
C LEU A 120 2.97 -2.04 -8.01
N VAL A 121 3.92 -1.40 -8.67
CA VAL A 121 5.18 -2.01 -9.06
C VAL A 121 6.33 -1.11 -8.68
N SER A 122 7.37 -1.66 -8.09
CA SER A 122 8.68 -1.04 -8.01
C SER A 122 9.54 -1.54 -9.17
N ASP A 123 10.26 -0.63 -9.82
CA ASP A 123 11.21 -0.94 -10.91
C ASP A 123 12.43 -1.76 -10.43
N ARG A 124 12.57 -1.98 -9.12
CA ARG A 124 13.63 -2.72 -8.44
C ARG A 124 13.07 -3.44 -7.20
N PRO A 125 13.77 -4.44 -6.64
CA PRO A 125 13.40 -5.00 -5.35
C PRO A 125 13.28 -3.91 -4.27
N ALA A 126 12.17 -3.92 -3.55
CA ALA A 126 11.86 -2.97 -2.50
C ALA A 126 11.77 -3.69 -1.15
N ARG A 127 12.36 -3.10 -0.10
CA ARG A 127 12.16 -3.60 1.26
C ARG A 127 10.69 -3.50 1.61
N ALA A 128 10.13 -4.55 2.18
CA ALA A 128 8.71 -4.62 2.42
C ALA A 128 8.38 -4.92 3.87
N ALA A 129 7.37 -4.23 4.37
CA ALA A 129 6.79 -4.47 5.67
C ALA A 129 5.27 -4.55 5.53
N GLY A 130 4.66 -5.47 6.27
CA GLY A 130 3.22 -5.62 6.23
C GLY A 130 2.65 -6.16 7.52
N VAL A 131 1.47 -5.63 7.86
CA VAL A 131 0.65 -6.16 8.93
C VAL A 131 -0.67 -6.62 8.35
N PHE A 132 -1.18 -7.69 8.92
CA PHE A 132 -2.29 -8.46 8.40
C PHE A 132 -3.34 -8.66 9.46
N THR A 133 -4.56 -8.96 9.04
CA THR A 133 -5.64 -9.31 9.96
C THR A 133 -5.31 -10.45 10.90
N THR A 134 -5.70 -10.27 12.16
CA THR A 134 -5.69 -11.34 13.18
C THR A 134 -6.98 -12.16 13.21
N ASN A 135 -7.98 -11.80 12.39
CA ASN A 135 -9.23 -12.54 12.29
C ASN A 135 -8.99 -13.98 11.80
N GLN A 136 -9.68 -14.93 12.42
CA GLN A 136 -9.69 -16.33 12.01
C GLN A 136 -10.38 -16.51 10.64
N VAL A 137 -11.42 -15.72 10.38
CA VAL A 137 -12.07 -15.64 9.06
C VAL A 137 -11.32 -14.59 8.25
N ARG A 138 -10.39 -15.03 7.41
CA ARG A 138 -9.57 -14.18 6.54
C ARG A 138 -9.59 -14.69 5.10
N ALA A 139 -9.32 -13.78 4.17
CA ALA A 139 -9.26 -14.09 2.75
C ALA A 139 -7.99 -14.86 2.41
N ALA A 140 -8.03 -15.69 1.37
CA ALA A 140 -6.86 -16.48 0.97
C ALA A 140 -5.65 -15.61 0.59
N CYS A 141 -5.89 -14.41 0.05
CA CYS A 141 -4.84 -13.44 -0.25
C CYS A 141 -4.03 -12.97 0.97
N VAL A 142 -4.57 -13.08 2.18
CA VAL A 142 -3.86 -12.72 3.42
C VAL A 142 -2.72 -13.69 3.67
N ASP A 143 -2.98 -15.00 3.60
CA ASP A 143 -1.97 -16.02 3.84
C ASP A 143 -0.89 -16.00 2.75
N VAL A 144 -1.30 -15.90 1.46
CA VAL A 144 -0.36 -15.79 0.33
C VAL A 144 0.55 -14.56 0.45
N SER A 145 0.01 -13.41 0.86
CA SER A 145 0.82 -12.21 1.04
C SER A 145 1.70 -12.24 2.29
N ARG A 146 1.31 -12.97 3.34
CA ARG A 146 2.17 -13.21 4.51
C ARG A 146 3.39 -14.04 4.12
N GLU A 147 3.20 -15.06 3.28
CA GLU A 147 4.29 -15.86 2.72
C GLU A 147 5.23 -14.99 1.87
N ALA A 148 4.68 -14.20 0.93
CA ALA A 148 5.47 -13.37 0.03
C ALA A 148 6.33 -12.32 0.74
N ILE A 149 5.83 -11.74 1.84
CA ILE A 149 6.56 -10.68 2.57
C ILE A 149 7.52 -11.22 3.64
N ALA A 150 7.57 -12.54 3.85
CA ALA A 150 8.35 -13.15 4.94
C ALA A 150 9.84 -12.79 4.89
N ASP A 151 10.40 -12.63 3.69
CA ASP A 151 11.80 -12.26 3.47
C ASP A 151 12.04 -10.74 3.54
N GLY A 152 11.00 -9.95 3.81
CA GLY A 152 11.04 -8.50 3.96
C GLY A 152 11.39 -7.77 2.66
N SER A 153 11.05 -8.35 1.50
CA SER A 153 11.29 -7.78 0.18
C SER A 153 10.13 -8.11 -0.75
N LEU A 154 9.65 -7.12 -1.50
CA LEU A 154 8.65 -7.27 -2.55
C LEU A 154 9.02 -6.37 -3.73
N ARG A 155 8.45 -6.65 -4.89
CA ARG A 155 8.54 -5.81 -6.08
C ARG A 155 7.19 -5.33 -6.54
N ALA A 156 6.13 -6.09 -6.33
CA ALA A 156 4.79 -5.66 -6.72
C ALA A 156 3.69 -6.10 -5.75
N VAL A 157 2.55 -5.41 -5.87
CA VAL A 157 1.28 -5.81 -5.28
C VAL A 157 0.25 -5.87 -6.39
N VAL A 158 -0.34 -7.04 -6.59
CA VAL A 158 -1.54 -7.21 -7.43
C VAL A 158 -2.78 -7.09 -6.58
N VAL A 159 -3.74 -6.28 -7.03
CA VAL A 159 -4.98 -6.05 -6.29
C VAL A 159 -6.19 -6.32 -7.17
N ASN A 160 -7.26 -6.80 -6.56
CA ASN A 160 -8.58 -6.80 -7.17
C ASN A 160 -9.63 -6.24 -6.22
N SER A 161 -10.69 -5.66 -6.77
CA SER A 161 -11.88 -5.27 -6.03
C SER A 161 -13.19 -5.73 -6.67
N GLY A 162 -14.27 -5.73 -5.88
CA GLY A 162 -15.56 -6.30 -6.27
C GLY A 162 -15.78 -7.69 -5.70
N ASN A 163 -14.72 -8.48 -5.49
CA ASN A 163 -14.75 -9.78 -4.83
C ASN A 163 -13.57 -9.91 -3.85
N ALA A 164 -13.85 -10.30 -2.59
CA ALA A 164 -12.86 -10.43 -1.53
C ALA A 164 -12.01 -11.70 -1.62
N ASN A 165 -12.44 -12.70 -2.39
CA ASN A 165 -11.88 -14.05 -2.39
C ASN A 165 -11.71 -14.58 -0.94
N CYS A 166 -12.79 -14.47 -0.17
CA CYS A 166 -12.85 -14.82 1.23
C CYS A 166 -13.95 -15.86 1.44
N CYS A 167 -13.70 -16.83 2.32
CA CYS A 167 -14.60 -17.97 2.54
C CYS A 167 -14.86 -18.79 1.26
N THR A 168 -13.83 -18.99 0.44
CA THR A 168 -13.87 -19.66 -0.87
C THR A 168 -13.13 -21.01 -0.89
N GLY A 169 -12.65 -21.47 0.27
CA GLY A 169 -11.94 -22.74 0.42
C GLY A 169 -10.65 -22.83 -0.41
N GLU A 170 -10.26 -24.04 -0.77
CA GLU A 170 -9.04 -24.29 -1.57
C GLU A 170 -9.04 -23.58 -2.92
N GLN A 171 -10.22 -23.40 -3.53
CA GLN A 171 -10.32 -22.67 -4.79
C GLN A 171 -9.85 -21.23 -4.62
N GLY A 172 -10.22 -20.58 -3.50
CA GLY A 172 -9.76 -19.23 -3.22
C GLY A 172 -8.26 -19.12 -3.06
N GLU A 173 -7.60 -20.11 -2.46
CA GLU A 173 -6.14 -20.16 -2.37
C GLU A 173 -5.50 -20.31 -3.76
N ARG A 174 -6.01 -21.24 -4.58
CA ARG A 174 -5.54 -21.41 -5.96
C ARG A 174 -5.70 -20.12 -6.77
N ASP A 175 -6.84 -19.44 -6.64
CA ASP A 175 -7.12 -18.18 -7.33
C ASP A 175 -6.13 -17.08 -6.90
N ALA A 176 -5.85 -16.97 -5.59
CA ALA A 176 -4.89 -15.98 -5.07
C ALA A 176 -3.46 -16.24 -5.56
N ARG A 177 -3.00 -17.50 -5.53
CA ARG A 177 -1.68 -17.89 -6.08
C ARG A 177 -1.62 -17.68 -7.59
N ARG A 178 -2.70 -17.97 -8.32
CA ARG A 178 -2.79 -17.72 -9.76
C ARG A 178 -2.70 -16.23 -10.10
N MET A 179 -3.32 -15.35 -9.33
CA MET A 179 -3.16 -13.90 -9.51
C MET A 179 -1.69 -13.46 -9.36
N VAL A 180 -0.97 -14.02 -8.38
CA VAL A 180 0.47 -13.77 -8.17
C VAL A 180 1.27 -14.22 -9.39
N GLU A 181 1.07 -15.45 -9.89
CA GLU A 181 1.74 -15.97 -11.08
C GLU A 181 1.49 -15.12 -12.33
N LEU A 182 0.24 -14.69 -12.52
CA LEU A 182 -0.14 -13.86 -13.66
C LEU A 182 0.53 -12.49 -13.60
N ALA A 183 0.58 -11.87 -12.42
CA ALA A 183 1.29 -10.61 -12.24
C ALA A 183 2.80 -10.79 -12.42
N ALA A 184 3.36 -11.90 -11.96
CA ALA A 184 4.77 -12.24 -12.13
C ALA A 184 5.13 -12.36 -13.61
N SER A 185 4.30 -13.07 -14.38
CA SER A 185 4.48 -13.21 -15.82
C SER A 185 4.30 -11.87 -16.55
N ALA A 186 3.33 -11.05 -16.16
CA ALA A 186 3.07 -9.75 -16.81
C ALA A 186 4.17 -8.72 -16.53
N LEU A 187 4.93 -8.89 -15.44
CA LEU A 187 5.99 -7.98 -15.02
C LEU A 187 7.40 -8.54 -15.28
N GLU A 188 7.52 -9.79 -15.71
CA GLU A 188 8.78 -10.53 -15.89
C GLU A 188 9.63 -10.61 -14.61
N VAL A 189 8.98 -10.92 -13.48
CA VAL A 189 9.62 -10.98 -12.15
C VAL A 189 9.28 -12.29 -11.45
N SER A 190 9.94 -12.56 -10.31
CA SER A 190 9.61 -13.77 -9.53
C SER A 190 8.26 -13.62 -8.83
N ALA A 191 7.46 -14.70 -8.82
CA ALA A 191 6.22 -14.78 -8.05
C ALA A 191 6.43 -14.55 -6.55
N ALA A 192 7.61 -14.91 -6.02
CA ALA A 192 7.97 -14.66 -4.62
C ALA A 192 8.10 -13.16 -4.29
N GLU A 193 8.28 -12.29 -5.30
CA GLU A 193 8.37 -10.84 -5.13
C GLU A 193 7.01 -10.14 -5.19
N ILE A 194 5.89 -10.89 -5.23
CA ILE A 194 4.56 -10.32 -5.45
C ILE A 194 3.63 -10.66 -4.30
N ALA A 195 3.04 -9.62 -3.71
CA ALA A 195 1.91 -9.76 -2.80
C ALA A 195 0.58 -9.61 -3.55
N VAL A 196 -0.48 -10.20 -3.01
CA VAL A 196 -1.85 -10.13 -3.55
C VAL A 196 -2.83 -9.59 -2.51
N ALA A 197 -3.73 -8.70 -2.91
CA ALA A 197 -4.79 -8.23 -2.03
C ALA A 197 -6.15 -8.18 -2.73
N SER A 198 -7.16 -8.77 -2.09
CA SER A 198 -8.52 -8.86 -2.62
C SER A 198 -9.53 -8.18 -1.72
N THR A 199 -10.54 -7.55 -2.31
CA THR A 199 -11.62 -6.92 -1.56
C THR A 199 -12.97 -6.97 -2.28
N GLY A 200 -14.05 -7.21 -1.55
CA GLY A 200 -15.40 -7.06 -2.07
C GLY A 200 -16.37 -7.97 -1.37
N VAL A 201 -17.28 -8.59 -2.14
CA VAL A 201 -18.22 -9.58 -1.61
C VAL A 201 -17.47 -10.81 -1.08
N ILE A 202 -18.01 -11.44 -0.04
CA ILE A 202 -17.46 -12.63 0.65
C ILE A 202 -18.33 -13.84 0.29
N GLY A 203 -17.74 -15.04 0.23
CA GLY A 203 -18.47 -16.29 -0.01
C GLY A 203 -18.80 -16.53 -1.49
N HIS A 204 -18.17 -15.80 -2.40
CA HIS A 204 -18.31 -15.97 -3.84
C HIS A 204 -16.95 -16.26 -4.47
N LEU A 205 -16.89 -17.27 -5.33
CA LEU A 205 -15.69 -17.58 -6.11
C LEU A 205 -15.29 -16.40 -7.00
N LEU A 206 -13.98 -16.23 -7.18
CA LEU A 206 -13.43 -15.18 -8.03
C LEU A 206 -13.61 -15.56 -9.50
N ASP A 207 -14.07 -14.62 -10.31
CA ASP A 207 -14.18 -14.82 -11.76
C ASP A 207 -12.78 -14.69 -12.39
N MET A 208 -12.01 -15.78 -12.36
CA MET A 208 -10.60 -15.78 -12.76
C MET A 208 -10.38 -15.46 -14.23
N ALA A 209 -11.33 -15.76 -15.12
CA ALA A 209 -11.21 -15.41 -16.54
C ALA A 209 -11.15 -13.87 -16.73
N LYS A 210 -11.96 -13.12 -15.96
CA LYS A 210 -11.90 -11.66 -15.95
C LYS A 210 -10.59 -11.17 -15.33
N VAL A 211 -10.23 -11.72 -14.17
CA VAL A 211 -9.03 -11.29 -13.44
C VAL A 211 -7.76 -11.53 -14.24
N GLU A 212 -7.65 -12.67 -14.93
CA GLU A 212 -6.51 -13.00 -15.78
C GLU A 212 -6.34 -12.00 -16.92
N LYS A 213 -7.43 -11.70 -17.64
CA LYS A 213 -7.44 -10.64 -18.66
C LYS A 213 -7.06 -9.28 -18.06
N GLY A 214 -7.61 -8.95 -16.89
CA GLY A 214 -7.33 -7.70 -16.20
C GLY A 214 -5.88 -7.54 -15.78
N ILE A 215 -5.25 -8.59 -15.24
CA ILE A 215 -3.84 -8.55 -14.83
C ILE A 215 -2.93 -8.41 -16.05
N ALA A 216 -3.20 -9.15 -17.12
CA ALA A 216 -2.45 -9.02 -18.37
C ALA A 216 -2.53 -7.58 -18.93
N GLU A 217 -3.74 -7.00 -19.00
CA GLU A 217 -3.93 -5.62 -19.46
C GLU A 217 -3.22 -4.61 -18.53
N ALA A 218 -3.37 -4.77 -17.21
CA ALA A 218 -2.74 -3.91 -16.21
C ALA A 218 -1.21 -3.89 -16.32
N GLY A 219 -0.58 -4.99 -16.72
CA GLY A 219 0.88 -5.06 -16.96
C GLY A 219 1.34 -4.19 -18.13
N THR A 220 0.47 -3.93 -19.12
CA THR A 220 0.81 -3.16 -20.32
C THR A 220 0.64 -1.65 -20.17
N VAL A 221 -0.06 -1.20 -19.13
CA VAL A 221 -0.44 0.22 -18.93
C VAL A 221 0.14 0.83 -17.65
N LEU A 222 1.28 0.32 -17.19
CA LEU A 222 2.00 0.87 -16.03
C LEU A 222 2.47 2.31 -16.28
N SER A 223 2.26 3.18 -15.31
CA SER A 223 2.71 4.57 -15.40
C SER A 223 3.01 5.15 -14.01
N ALA A 224 3.60 6.35 -13.96
CA ALA A 224 3.77 7.08 -12.71
C ALA A 224 2.45 7.70 -12.18
N ASP A 225 1.32 7.60 -12.89
CA ASP A 225 0.02 8.09 -12.40
C ASP A 225 -0.69 7.05 -11.51
N PRO A 226 -0.91 7.33 -10.21
CA PRO A 226 -1.54 6.39 -9.29
C PRO A 226 -3.08 6.38 -9.39
N ASN A 227 -3.70 7.28 -10.16
CA ASN A 227 -5.17 7.38 -10.20
C ASN A 227 -5.86 6.08 -10.66
N PRO A 228 -5.39 5.39 -11.72
CA PRO A 228 -6.00 4.13 -12.13
C PRO A 228 -5.96 3.07 -11.01
N PHE A 229 -4.84 2.94 -10.30
CA PHE A 229 -4.69 2.03 -9.17
C PHE A 229 -5.58 2.42 -7.97
N LYS A 230 -5.64 3.71 -7.66
CA LYS A 230 -6.53 4.24 -6.61
C LYS A 230 -7.99 3.88 -6.89
N ASP A 231 -8.43 4.01 -8.13
CA ASP A 231 -9.79 3.64 -8.54
C ASP A 231 -10.02 2.12 -8.46
N ALA A 232 -8.99 1.33 -8.80
CA ALA A 232 -8.99 -0.14 -8.78
C ALA A 232 -9.21 -0.75 -7.40
N ILE A 233 -8.79 -0.08 -6.31
CA ILE A 233 -8.92 -0.61 -4.95
C ILE A 233 -10.27 -0.30 -4.27
N LEU A 234 -11.06 0.64 -4.80
CA LEU A 234 -12.28 1.12 -4.14
C LEU A 234 -13.42 0.09 -4.19
N THR A 235 -14.23 0.01 -3.13
CA THR A 235 -15.49 -0.74 -3.16
C THR A 235 -16.67 0.19 -2.93
N THR A 236 -17.16 0.28 -1.69
CA THR A 236 -18.24 1.18 -1.26
C THR A 236 -17.73 2.58 -0.92
N ASP A 237 -16.47 2.88 -1.28
CA ASP A 237 -15.82 4.15 -1.04
C ASP A 237 -16.46 5.27 -1.86
N LEU A 238 -16.86 6.34 -1.17
CA LEU A 238 -17.40 7.55 -1.81
C LEU A 238 -16.28 8.43 -2.42
N VAL A 239 -15.07 8.32 -1.89
CA VAL A 239 -13.91 9.14 -2.30
C VAL A 239 -12.64 8.30 -2.26
N GLU A 240 -11.73 8.61 -3.17
CA GLU A 240 -10.34 8.17 -3.15
C GLU A 240 -9.61 8.72 -1.92
N LYS A 241 -8.66 7.96 -1.38
CA LYS A 241 -7.86 8.34 -0.21
C LYS A 241 -6.39 8.20 -0.55
N GLU A 242 -5.67 9.31 -0.44
CA GLU A 242 -4.22 9.36 -0.64
C GLU A 242 -3.58 10.33 0.35
N ALA A 243 -2.32 10.07 0.70
CA ALA A 243 -1.47 10.91 1.51
C ALA A 243 -0.03 10.85 0.96
N PHE A 244 0.74 11.92 1.16
CA PHE A 244 2.13 11.95 0.74
C PHE A 244 2.94 12.85 1.67
N ALA A 245 4.24 12.57 1.78
CA ALA A 245 5.17 13.32 2.62
C ALA A 245 6.58 13.27 2.03
N GLU A 246 7.42 14.21 2.48
CA GLU A 246 8.86 14.15 2.28
C GLU A 246 9.55 14.12 3.65
N VAL A 247 10.41 13.13 3.88
CA VAL A 247 11.09 12.91 5.16
C VAL A 247 12.57 12.68 4.89
N GLY A 248 13.43 13.59 5.36
CA GLY A 248 14.88 13.44 5.18
C GLY A 248 15.37 13.48 3.73
N GLY A 249 14.54 13.92 2.78
CA GLY A 249 14.83 13.85 1.33
C GLY A 249 14.16 12.68 0.62
N ALA A 250 13.57 11.74 1.37
CA ALA A 250 12.79 10.62 0.83
C ALA A 250 11.35 11.06 0.59
N LYS A 251 10.80 10.76 -0.59
CA LYS A 251 9.37 10.87 -0.87
C LYS A 251 8.63 9.63 -0.37
N ILE A 252 7.46 9.85 0.21
CA ILE A 252 6.53 8.84 0.69
C ILE A 252 5.18 9.09 0.05
N TYR A 253 4.58 8.06 -0.54
CA TYR A 253 3.23 8.11 -1.11
C TYR A 253 2.40 6.96 -0.58
N GLY A 254 1.17 7.23 -0.15
CA GLY A 254 0.26 6.25 0.42
C GLY A 254 -1.13 6.35 -0.17
N VAL A 255 -1.73 5.21 -0.53
CA VAL A 255 -3.13 5.11 -0.97
C VAL A 255 -3.88 4.15 -0.07
N ALA A 256 -5.18 4.38 0.10
CA ALA A 256 -5.99 3.56 0.98
C ALA A 256 -7.43 3.43 0.50
N LYS A 257 -8.09 2.37 0.96
CA LYS A 257 -9.52 2.16 0.76
C LYS A 257 -10.17 1.66 2.05
N GLY A 258 -11.50 1.72 2.07
CA GLY A 258 -12.35 1.25 3.16
C GLY A 258 -13.29 2.35 3.58
N SER A 259 -14.60 2.10 3.47
CA SER A 259 -15.66 2.94 4.05
C SER A 259 -16.67 2.15 4.91
N GLY A 260 -16.63 0.82 4.88
CA GLY A 260 -17.46 -0.10 5.68
C GLY A 260 -16.68 -1.37 6.05
N MET A 261 -17.15 -2.11 7.07
CA MET A 261 -16.42 -3.24 7.68
C MET A 261 -15.01 -2.85 8.20
N ILE A 262 -14.92 -1.71 8.90
CA ILE A 262 -13.63 -1.15 9.32
C ILE A 262 -13.49 -1.13 10.84
N ALA A 263 -12.72 -2.08 11.34
CA ALA A 263 -12.15 -2.09 12.69
C ALA A 263 -10.81 -2.85 12.63
N PRO A 264 -9.75 -2.27 12.01
CA PRO A 264 -8.51 -2.99 11.76
C PRO A 264 -7.85 -3.40 13.08
N ASN A 265 -7.68 -4.72 13.26
CA ASN A 265 -6.85 -5.33 14.28
C ASN A 265 -5.79 -6.18 13.57
N MET A 266 -4.64 -5.56 13.32
CA MET A 266 -3.61 -6.11 12.45
C MET A 266 -2.31 -6.33 13.22
N ALA A 267 -1.58 -7.38 12.87
CA ALA A 267 -0.29 -7.73 13.42
C ALA A 267 0.65 -8.24 12.33
N THR A 268 1.96 -8.23 12.61
CA THR A 268 3.01 -8.88 11.81
C THR A 268 2.88 -10.39 11.96
#